data_AF-A0A402AYJ5-F1
#
_entry.id   AF-A0A402AYJ5-F1
#
_cell.length_a   1.000
_cell.length_b   1.000
_cell.length_c   1.000
_cell.angle_alpha   90.00
_cell.angle_beta   90.00
_cell.angle_gamma   90.00
#
_symmetry.space_group_name_H-M   'P 1'
#
loop_
_entity.id
_entity.type
_entity.pdbx_description
1 polymer ?
#
loop_
_entity_poly.entity_id
_entity_poly.type
_entity_poly.pdbx_seq_one_letter_code
_entity_poly.pdbx_strand_id
1 'polypeptide(L)'
;MSRHTDKRQNASDPTTPHQPELFSAPQRTRRSLLSLLRTGVGAIAASTGVAALLKNTSGTALARPLDTVGNFSSSLPGTPAITAIATNSAPGIYVESYNSSGHQHGFGVSAITDVGTVYVAQSTSGDGIYAETQSGDAIYGTSDTGSGAVGISNSGIGVYGSSNSGVGVYGVSDSDTAGFFYSSSGEGIFSYSNNNNGIFAFGAPYAAALYGMYM
;
A
#
# COMPACT_ATOMS: atom_id res chain seq x y z
N MET A 1 29.47 60.64 -65.42
CA MET A 1 28.91 59.84 -64.31
C MET A 1 28.02 58.73 -64.88
N SER A 2 27.62 57.76 -64.06
CA SER A 2 26.67 56.64 -64.26
C SER A 2 25.60 56.78 -65.37
N ARG A 3 25.14 55.70 -66.05
CA ARG A 3 25.47 54.25 -65.92
C ARG A 3 25.07 53.46 -67.19
N HIS A 4 25.73 52.32 -67.38
CA HIS A 4 25.37 51.18 -68.25
C HIS A 4 24.38 50.23 -67.50
N THR A 5 23.57 49.31 -68.06
CA THR A 5 23.05 48.93 -69.42
C THR A 5 21.94 47.83 -69.19
N ASP A 6 21.22 47.17 -70.11
CA ASP A 6 21.19 47.05 -71.59
C ASP A 6 19.74 46.73 -72.09
N LYS A 7 19.36 46.84 -73.38
CA LYS A 7 19.25 45.78 -74.44
C LYS A 7 18.62 44.42 -74.01
N ARG A 8 17.81 43.71 -74.85
CA ARG A 8 17.30 44.00 -76.22
C ARG A 8 16.07 43.14 -76.61
N GLN A 9 15.21 43.76 -77.44
CA GLN A 9 14.48 43.23 -78.61
C GLN A 9 13.70 41.88 -78.57
N ASN A 10 12.47 41.97 -79.09
CA ASN A 10 11.49 40.90 -79.34
C ASN A 10 11.35 40.65 -80.86
N ALA A 11 11.31 39.40 -81.34
CA ALA A 11 11.08 39.08 -82.75
C ALA A 11 10.60 37.63 -83.02
N SER A 12 9.44 37.52 -83.69
CA SER A 12 8.99 36.49 -84.66
C SER A 12 9.17 34.96 -84.41
N ASP A 13 8.01 34.29 -84.38
CA ASP A 13 7.65 32.91 -84.80
C ASP A 13 8.58 32.21 -85.82
N PRO A 14 8.85 30.89 -85.69
CA PRO A 14 8.18 29.91 -86.57
C PRO A 14 7.87 28.50 -85.99
N THR A 15 6.75 27.91 -86.45
CA THR A 15 6.44 26.48 -86.76
C THR A 15 7.09 25.27 -86.03
N THR A 16 6.24 24.27 -85.73
CA THR A 16 6.44 22.83 -85.37
C THR A 16 7.64 22.07 -85.99
N PRO A 17 8.14 20.91 -85.45
CA PRO A 17 7.35 19.77 -84.87
C PRO A 17 7.97 18.92 -83.70
N HIS A 18 7.29 17.80 -83.37
CA HIS A 18 7.69 16.56 -82.64
C HIS A 18 7.23 16.30 -81.19
N GLN A 19 6.99 15.01 -80.88
CA GLN A 19 6.54 14.42 -79.61
C GLN A 19 7.74 14.06 -78.68
N PRO A 20 7.49 13.66 -77.42
CA PRO A 20 7.38 12.22 -77.14
C PRO A 20 6.20 11.82 -76.22
N GLU A 21 5.92 10.52 -76.13
CA GLU A 21 4.87 9.97 -75.24
C GLU A 21 5.27 9.94 -73.76
N LEU A 22 4.30 10.03 -72.85
CA LEU A 22 4.45 9.63 -71.45
C LEU A 22 3.35 8.64 -71.04
N PHE A 23 3.76 7.56 -70.37
CA PHE A 23 2.89 6.45 -69.95
C PHE A 23 1.86 6.88 -68.90
N SER A 24 0.61 6.42 -69.07
CA SER A 24 -0.41 6.50 -68.03
C SER A 24 -0.20 5.41 -66.98
N ALA A 25 0.19 5.80 -65.75
CA ALA A 25 0.42 4.87 -64.64
C ALA A 25 -0.86 4.69 -63.78
N PRO A 26 -1.16 3.47 -63.29
CA PRO A 26 -2.42 3.20 -62.60
C PRO A 26 -2.51 3.83 -61.21
N GLN A 27 -3.73 4.26 -60.85
CA GLN A 27 -4.08 4.82 -59.55
C GLN A 27 -3.74 3.86 -58.40
N ARG A 28 -2.84 4.25 -57.50
CA ARG A 28 -2.51 3.47 -56.29
C ARG A 28 -3.56 3.65 -55.19
N THR A 29 -4.44 2.67 -55.08
CA THR A 29 -5.47 2.56 -54.04
C THR A 29 -4.90 2.72 -52.62
N ARG A 30 -5.39 3.71 -51.85
CA ARG A 30 -5.05 3.86 -50.43
C ARG A 30 -5.68 2.73 -49.59
N ARG A 31 -4.94 1.64 -49.37
CA ARG A 31 -5.25 0.61 -48.34
C ARG A 31 -4.03 0.33 -47.46
N SER A 32 -3.72 1.26 -46.55
CA SER A 32 -2.78 0.98 -45.46
C SER A 32 -3.51 0.30 -44.30
N LEU A 33 -3.77 -1.00 -44.45
CA LEU A 33 -4.23 -1.89 -43.36
C LEU A 33 -3.06 -2.70 -42.75
N LEU A 34 -1.82 -2.28 -43.03
CA LEU A 34 -0.57 -2.91 -42.57
C LEU A 34 0.01 -2.23 -41.31
N SER A 35 -0.77 -1.40 -40.61
CA SER A 35 -0.36 -0.75 -39.35
C SER A 35 -0.63 -1.60 -38.10
N LEU A 36 -1.19 -2.80 -38.26
CA LEU A 36 -1.29 -3.81 -37.21
C LEU A 36 -0.05 -4.73 -37.24
N LEU A 37 0.29 -5.33 -36.10
CA LEU A 37 1.33 -6.37 -35.86
C LEU A 37 2.79 -5.96 -35.54
N ARG A 38 3.15 -4.70 -35.26
CA ARG A 38 4.50 -4.37 -34.73
C ARG A 38 4.60 -3.50 -33.47
N THR A 39 3.69 -3.73 -32.50
CA THR A 39 3.98 -3.51 -31.07
C THR A 39 3.04 -4.34 -30.18
N GLY A 40 3.60 -5.23 -29.36
CA GLY A 40 3.07 -5.51 -28.02
C GLY A 40 1.84 -6.42 -27.81
N VAL A 41 1.30 -7.14 -28.81
CA VAL A 41 0.27 -8.16 -28.54
C VAL A 41 0.92 -9.45 -28.02
N GLY A 42 1.19 -9.50 -26.73
CA GLY A 42 1.63 -10.71 -26.03
C GLY A 42 0.45 -11.64 -25.78
N ALA A 43 0.38 -12.76 -26.49
CA ALA A 43 -0.66 -13.76 -26.28
C ALA A 43 -0.36 -14.59 -25.01
N ILE A 44 -1.36 -14.73 -24.13
CA ILE A 44 -1.37 -15.76 -23.08
C ILE A 44 -2.67 -16.55 -23.25
N ALA A 45 -2.54 -17.84 -23.54
CA ALA A 45 -3.64 -18.78 -23.63
C ALA A 45 -3.30 -20.02 -22.78
N ALA A 46 -3.72 -19.99 -21.52
CA ALA A 46 -3.83 -21.14 -20.64
C ALA A 46 -5.22 -21.08 -19.98
N SER A 47 -5.94 -22.19 -19.94
CA SER A 47 -7.40 -22.19 -19.88
C SER A 47 -7.98 -22.30 -18.47
N THR A 48 -8.26 -21.15 -17.83
CA THR A 48 -9.39 -20.97 -16.89
C THR A 48 -9.59 -19.48 -16.55
N GLY A 49 -10.65 -18.84 -17.07
CA GLY A 49 -11.23 -17.60 -16.51
C GLY A 49 -10.37 -16.31 -16.48
N VAL A 50 -9.12 -16.30 -16.92
CA VAL A 50 -8.23 -15.12 -16.79
C VAL A 50 -8.68 -13.97 -17.69
N ALA A 51 -9.33 -12.97 -17.10
CA ALA A 51 -9.48 -11.65 -17.69
C ALA A 51 -8.15 -10.91 -17.63
N ALA A 52 -7.40 -10.90 -18.73
CA ALA A 52 -6.11 -10.23 -18.81
C ALA A 52 -6.27 -8.70 -18.74
N LEU A 53 -6.01 -8.10 -17.57
CA LEU A 53 -5.88 -6.65 -17.44
C LEU A 53 -4.68 -6.18 -18.26
N LEU A 54 -4.94 -5.30 -19.23
CA LEU A 54 -3.89 -4.66 -20.02
C LEU A 54 -3.05 -3.76 -19.11
N LYS A 55 -1.77 -4.09 -18.94
CA LYS A 55 -0.82 -3.31 -18.15
C LYS A 55 -0.59 -1.94 -18.79
N ASN A 56 -1.36 -0.94 -18.34
CA ASN A 56 -1.06 0.45 -18.64
C ASN A 56 0.20 0.87 -17.87
N THR A 57 1.21 1.36 -18.58
CA THR A 57 2.53 1.69 -18.01
C THR A 57 2.50 2.91 -17.07
N SER A 58 1.41 3.66 -17.04
CA SER A 58 1.31 4.93 -16.30
C SER A 58 -0.08 5.25 -15.73
N GLY A 59 -0.97 4.26 -15.54
CA GLY A 59 -2.32 4.54 -15.06
C GLY A 59 -2.95 3.42 -14.24
N THR A 60 -3.55 3.80 -13.11
CA THR A 60 -4.34 2.95 -12.21
C THR A 60 -5.43 2.19 -12.96
N ALA A 61 -5.53 0.88 -12.73
CA ALA A 61 -6.58 0.05 -13.31
C ALA A 61 -7.92 0.30 -12.60
N LEU A 62 -8.78 1.12 -13.19
CA LEU A 62 -10.11 1.41 -12.65
C LEU A 62 -11.07 0.23 -12.87
N ALA A 63 -11.50 -0.40 -11.78
CA ALA A 63 -12.38 -1.56 -11.78
C ALA A 63 -13.86 -1.19 -12.01
N ARG A 64 -14.18 -0.58 -13.17
CA ARG A 64 -15.54 -0.21 -13.63
C ARG A 64 -16.18 0.96 -12.81
N PRO A 65 -17.43 1.40 -13.10
CA PRO A 65 -18.00 2.62 -12.51
C PRO A 65 -18.17 2.62 -10.99
N LEU A 66 -18.36 3.84 -10.48
CA LEU A 66 -18.32 4.28 -9.06
C LEU A 66 -19.29 3.57 -8.10
N ASP A 67 -20.18 2.71 -8.60
CA ASP A 67 -21.31 2.11 -7.90
C ASP A 67 -21.26 0.57 -7.80
N THR A 68 -20.35 -0.08 -8.53
CA THR A 68 -20.35 -1.54 -8.72
C THR A 68 -19.15 -2.18 -8.03
N VAL A 69 -19.38 -2.89 -6.91
CA VAL A 69 -18.30 -3.58 -6.17
C VAL A 69 -17.65 -4.68 -7.01
N GLY A 70 -16.37 -4.53 -7.31
CA GLY A 70 -15.54 -5.60 -7.89
C GLY A 70 -15.14 -6.62 -6.84
N ASN A 71 -15.61 -7.87 -6.98
CA ASN A 71 -15.27 -8.97 -6.08
C ASN A 71 -14.14 -9.85 -6.67
N PHE A 72 -13.14 -10.17 -5.87
CA PHE A 72 -12.13 -11.19 -6.16
C PHE A 72 -12.19 -12.27 -5.09
N SER A 73 -12.47 -13.51 -5.47
CA SER A 73 -12.68 -14.62 -4.53
C SER A 73 -12.08 -15.92 -5.05
N SER A 74 -11.61 -16.76 -4.13
CA SER A 74 -11.16 -18.14 -4.38
C SER A 74 -11.87 -19.08 -3.42
N SER A 75 -12.28 -20.24 -3.91
CA SER A 75 -12.88 -21.34 -3.13
C SER A 75 -11.96 -22.55 -2.99
N LEU A 76 -10.71 -22.45 -3.47
CA LEU A 76 -9.74 -23.54 -3.49
C LEU A 76 -8.71 -23.36 -2.35
N PRO A 77 -8.57 -24.33 -1.42
CA PRO A 77 -7.58 -24.28 -0.35
C PRO A 77 -6.17 -23.99 -0.87
N GLY A 78 -5.44 -23.09 -0.18
CA GLY A 78 -4.09 -22.67 -0.55
C GLY A 78 -3.97 -21.82 -1.83
N THR A 79 -5.07 -21.57 -2.56
CA THR A 79 -5.07 -20.74 -3.78
C THR A 79 -5.58 -19.33 -3.45
N PRO A 80 -4.74 -18.29 -3.47
CA PRO A 80 -5.17 -16.93 -3.13
C PRO A 80 -6.08 -16.33 -4.22
N ALA A 81 -7.04 -15.51 -3.78
CA ALA A 81 -7.93 -14.75 -4.67
C ALA A 81 -7.22 -13.56 -5.35
N ILE A 82 -6.26 -12.96 -4.65
CA ILE A 82 -5.39 -11.88 -5.11
C ILE A 82 -3.99 -12.16 -4.57
N THR A 83 -2.95 -11.98 -5.40
CA THR A 83 -1.57 -11.92 -4.95
C THR A 83 -0.96 -10.59 -5.41
N ALA A 84 -0.71 -9.67 -4.49
CA ALA A 84 -0.06 -8.40 -4.76
C ALA A 84 1.42 -8.46 -4.33
N ILE A 85 2.35 -8.17 -5.24
CA ILE A 85 3.80 -8.18 -4.97
C ILE A 85 4.38 -6.87 -5.49
N ALA A 86 5.10 -6.15 -4.63
CA ALA A 86 5.92 -5.00 -4.99
C ALA A 86 7.41 -5.32 -4.90
N THR A 87 8.21 -4.46 -5.53
CA THR A 87 9.68 -4.49 -5.52
C THR A 87 10.20 -3.06 -5.49
N ASN A 88 11.51 -2.86 -5.25
CA ASN A 88 12.16 -1.55 -5.29
C ASN A 88 11.51 -0.50 -4.35
N SER A 89 11.09 -0.94 -3.16
CA SER A 89 10.44 -0.13 -2.12
C SER A 89 9.11 0.54 -2.51
N ALA A 90 8.46 0.10 -3.59
CA ALA A 90 7.09 0.50 -3.91
C ALA A 90 6.07 -0.15 -2.93
N PRO A 91 4.92 0.49 -2.64
CA PRO A 91 3.83 -0.15 -1.91
C PRO A 91 3.17 -1.24 -2.78
N GLY A 92 2.89 -2.40 -2.20
CA GLY A 92 2.19 -3.51 -2.89
C GLY A 92 0.68 -3.34 -2.94
N ILE A 93 0.11 -2.78 -1.88
CA ILE A 93 -1.28 -2.35 -1.79
C ILE A 93 -1.24 -0.97 -1.12
N TYR A 94 -2.00 -0.02 -1.64
CA TYR A 94 -2.19 1.31 -1.07
C TYR A 94 -3.69 1.59 -1.01
N VAL A 95 -4.18 2.00 0.16
CA VAL A 95 -5.61 2.17 0.42
C VAL A 95 -5.81 3.47 1.19
N GLU A 96 -6.67 4.33 0.66
CA GLU A 96 -7.16 5.52 1.34
C GLU A 96 -8.68 5.42 1.45
N SER A 97 -9.24 5.88 2.58
CA SER A 97 -10.68 5.94 2.79
C SER A 97 -11.04 7.32 3.31
N TYR A 98 -11.76 8.09 2.48
CA TYR A 98 -12.14 9.47 2.78
C TYR A 98 -13.61 9.54 3.17
N ASN A 99 -13.92 10.23 4.26
CA ASN A 99 -15.29 10.52 4.65
C ASN A 99 -15.81 11.75 3.91
N SER A 100 -16.59 11.53 2.85
CA SER A 100 -17.16 12.60 2.00
C SER A 100 -18.50 13.18 2.47
N SER A 101 -19.09 12.68 3.57
CA SER A 101 -20.48 13.00 3.95
C SER A 101 -20.74 13.15 5.46
N GLY A 102 -19.72 13.07 6.31
CA GLY A 102 -19.76 13.49 7.72
C GLY A 102 -20.49 12.54 8.70
N HIS A 103 -21.26 11.55 8.22
CA HIS A 103 -21.96 10.57 9.04
C HIS A 103 -21.81 9.16 8.47
N GLN A 104 -20.67 8.49 8.70
CA GLN A 104 -20.45 7.03 8.83
C GLN A 104 -18.97 6.77 9.17
N HIS A 105 -18.66 5.63 9.80
CA HIS A 105 -17.28 5.15 10.01
C HIS A 105 -16.91 4.17 8.91
N GLY A 106 -16.11 4.60 7.93
CA GLY A 106 -15.64 3.74 6.84
C GLY A 106 -14.35 3.01 7.19
N PHE A 107 -14.33 1.68 7.07
CA PHE A 107 -13.08 0.92 7.12
C PHE A 107 -12.36 1.02 5.77
N GLY A 108 -11.07 1.38 5.77
CA GLY A 108 -10.25 1.30 4.56
C GLY A 108 -9.97 -0.15 4.15
N VAL A 109 -9.64 -0.99 5.14
CA VAL A 109 -9.54 -2.45 4.98
C VAL A 109 -10.30 -3.10 6.13
N SER A 110 -11.08 -4.13 5.80
CA SER A 110 -11.67 -5.05 6.79
C SER A 110 -11.40 -6.46 6.31
N ALA A 111 -10.96 -7.33 7.22
CA ALA A 111 -10.73 -8.75 6.94
C ALA A 111 -11.11 -9.54 8.19
N ILE A 112 -11.75 -10.69 7.98
CA ILE A 112 -12.39 -11.51 9.00
C ILE A 112 -12.10 -12.96 8.63
N THR A 113 -11.80 -13.81 9.61
CA THR A 113 -11.76 -15.27 9.44
C THR A 113 -12.50 -15.94 10.59
N ASP A 114 -13.03 -17.13 10.32
CA ASP A 114 -13.59 -18.04 11.33
C ASP A 114 -12.47 -18.80 12.06
N VAL A 115 -11.43 -19.19 11.32
CA VAL A 115 -10.27 -19.95 11.83
C VAL A 115 -8.97 -19.43 11.22
N GLY A 116 -7.90 -19.38 12.02
CA GLY A 116 -6.54 -19.07 11.57
C GLY A 116 -6.19 -17.58 11.59
N THR A 117 -5.18 -17.20 10.82
CA THR A 117 -4.57 -15.87 10.88
C THR A 117 -5.07 -14.95 9.77
N VAL A 118 -5.60 -13.77 10.13
CA VAL A 118 -6.09 -12.77 9.17
C VAL A 118 -4.94 -11.98 8.53
N TYR A 119 -3.96 -11.56 9.33
CA TYR A 119 -2.83 -10.74 8.90
C TYR A 119 -1.51 -11.30 9.45
N VAL A 120 -0.48 -11.34 8.61
CA VAL A 120 0.91 -11.56 9.01
C VAL A 120 1.73 -10.42 8.45
N ALA A 121 2.30 -9.60 9.34
CA ALA A 121 3.22 -8.54 9.00
C ALA A 121 4.62 -8.92 9.48
N GLN A 122 5.60 -8.86 8.58
CA GLN A 122 7.01 -9.19 8.86
C GLN A 122 7.90 -8.18 8.16
N SER A 123 8.86 -7.62 8.89
CA SER A 123 9.96 -6.83 8.35
C SER A 123 11.29 -7.34 8.90
N THR A 124 12.35 -7.24 8.11
CA THR A 124 13.73 -7.49 8.53
C THR A 124 14.45 -6.24 9.02
N SER A 125 13.85 -5.05 8.84
CA SER A 125 14.40 -3.76 9.27
C SER A 125 13.31 -2.69 9.38
N GLY A 126 13.26 -1.96 10.49
CA GLY A 126 12.18 -1.01 10.77
C GLY A 126 10.87 -1.72 11.13
N ASP A 127 9.78 -0.97 11.15
CA ASP A 127 8.50 -1.43 11.69
C ASP A 127 7.85 -2.50 10.80
N GLY A 128 7.32 -3.55 11.43
CA GLY A 128 6.44 -4.52 10.76
C GLY A 128 5.02 -3.98 10.59
N ILE A 129 4.54 -3.22 11.57
CA ILE A 129 3.27 -2.49 11.57
C ILE A 129 3.55 -1.12 12.17
N TYR A 130 3.16 -0.06 11.45
CA TYR A 130 3.07 1.29 11.98
C TYR A 130 1.60 1.70 12.00
N ALA A 131 1.13 2.21 13.13
CA ALA A 131 -0.25 2.65 13.31
C ALA A 131 -0.29 3.93 14.16
N GLU A 132 -0.99 4.94 13.67
CA GLU A 132 -1.13 6.25 14.30
C GLU A 132 -2.60 6.68 14.22
N THR A 133 -3.10 7.37 15.24
CA THR A 133 -4.39 8.07 15.18
C THR A 133 -4.32 9.40 15.93
N GLN A 134 -5.14 10.36 15.51
CA GLN A 134 -5.31 11.64 16.19
C GLN A 134 -6.31 11.54 17.36
N SER A 135 -7.13 10.48 17.42
CA SER A 135 -8.12 10.26 18.47
C SER A 135 -8.56 8.79 18.52
N GLY A 136 -8.84 8.27 19.73
CA GLY A 136 -9.13 6.85 19.95
C GLY A 136 -7.87 5.97 19.92
N ASP A 137 -8.07 4.67 19.76
CA ASP A 137 -6.99 3.67 19.73
C ASP A 137 -6.45 3.46 18.31
N ALA A 138 -5.12 3.48 18.14
CA ALA A 138 -4.48 3.14 16.86
C ALA A 138 -4.46 1.62 16.60
N ILE A 139 -4.41 0.82 17.68
CA ILE A 139 -4.49 -0.64 17.68
C ILE A 139 -5.34 -1.04 18.87
N TYR A 140 -6.37 -1.86 18.64
CA TYR A 140 -7.23 -2.43 19.67
C TYR A 140 -7.29 -3.95 19.48
N GLY A 141 -7.01 -4.72 20.54
CA GLY A 141 -6.90 -6.18 20.48
C GLY A 141 -7.53 -6.85 21.70
N THR A 142 -8.42 -7.81 21.45
CA THR A 142 -9.16 -8.56 22.46
C THR A 142 -9.09 -10.06 22.19
N SER A 143 -9.23 -10.87 23.25
CA SER A 143 -9.30 -12.32 23.16
C SER A 143 -10.01 -12.87 24.39
N ASP A 144 -10.89 -13.86 24.20
CA ASP A 144 -11.65 -14.47 25.30
C ASP A 144 -10.83 -15.46 26.14
N THR A 145 -9.74 -16.00 25.57
CA THR A 145 -8.96 -17.12 26.15
C THR A 145 -7.45 -17.01 25.96
N GLY A 146 -6.97 -16.06 25.15
CA GLY A 146 -5.55 -15.83 24.87
C GLY A 146 -5.12 -14.39 25.13
N SER A 147 -3.91 -14.04 24.70
CA SER A 147 -3.40 -12.68 24.81
C SER A 147 -3.94 -11.78 23.69
N GLY A 148 -4.58 -10.65 24.05
CA GLY A 148 -4.99 -9.63 23.08
C GLY A 148 -3.82 -8.91 22.38
N ALA A 149 -2.64 -8.90 23.02
CA ALA A 149 -1.38 -8.45 22.44
C ALA A 149 -0.19 -9.19 23.11
N VAL A 150 0.93 -9.37 22.38
CA VAL A 150 2.17 -9.96 22.90
C VAL A 150 3.37 -9.22 22.31
N GLY A 151 4.26 -8.73 23.16
CA GLY A 151 5.51 -8.06 22.75
C GLY A 151 6.73 -8.80 23.28
N ILE A 152 7.63 -9.23 22.37
CA ILE A 152 8.83 -10.02 22.68
C ILE A 152 10.02 -9.36 22.00
N SER A 153 11.14 -9.22 22.72
CA SER A 153 12.40 -8.69 22.20
C SER A 153 13.59 -9.40 22.84
N ASN A 154 14.63 -9.69 22.06
CA ASN A 154 15.80 -10.46 22.51
C ASN A 154 16.85 -9.59 23.24
N SER A 155 16.86 -8.28 22.99
CA SER A 155 17.93 -7.38 23.43
C SER A 155 17.49 -5.92 23.61
N GLY A 156 16.19 -5.68 23.71
CA GLY A 156 15.59 -4.35 23.80
C GLY A 156 14.22 -4.41 24.44
N ILE A 157 13.47 -3.31 24.34
CA ILE A 157 12.13 -3.21 24.93
C ILE A 157 11.15 -4.10 24.13
N GLY A 158 10.44 -4.99 24.81
CA GLY A 158 9.40 -5.84 24.19
C GLY A 158 8.03 -5.14 24.10
N VAL A 159 7.69 -4.31 25.08
CA VAL A 159 6.49 -3.45 25.11
C VAL A 159 6.88 -2.11 25.70
N TYR A 160 6.58 -1.01 25.01
CA TYR A 160 6.77 0.36 25.49
C TYR A 160 5.43 1.08 25.54
N GLY A 161 5.12 1.72 26.67
CA GLY A 161 3.93 2.55 26.84
C GLY A 161 4.29 3.82 27.59
N SER A 162 3.77 4.96 27.12
CA SER A 162 4.14 6.29 27.59
C SER A 162 2.97 7.26 27.37
N SER A 163 2.84 8.27 28.24
CA SER A 163 1.78 9.27 28.15
C SER A 163 2.24 10.58 28.79
N ASN A 164 1.93 11.70 28.14
CA ASN A 164 2.38 13.03 28.60
C ASN A 164 1.55 13.57 29.77
N SER A 165 0.34 13.05 29.98
CA SER A 165 -0.65 13.60 30.93
C SER A 165 -1.54 12.56 31.61
N GLY A 166 -1.37 11.27 31.29
CA GLY A 166 -2.18 10.17 31.81
C GLY A 166 -1.35 8.92 32.07
N VAL A 167 -2.01 7.76 32.04
CA VAL A 167 -1.37 6.46 32.26
C VAL A 167 -0.69 5.98 30.98
N GLY A 168 0.60 5.61 31.06
CA GLY A 168 1.37 5.08 29.92
C GLY A 168 1.20 3.58 29.67
N VAL A 169 0.97 2.80 30.72
CA VAL A 169 0.62 1.37 30.68
C VAL A 169 -0.41 1.11 31.78
N TYR A 170 -1.53 0.49 31.43
CA TYR A 170 -2.61 0.13 32.37
C TYR A 170 -2.92 -1.36 32.25
N GLY A 171 -3.12 -2.02 33.39
CA GLY A 171 -3.44 -3.44 33.46
C GLY A 171 -4.39 -3.71 34.62
N VAL A 172 -5.35 -4.61 34.42
CA VAL A 172 -6.39 -5.01 35.38
C VAL A 172 -6.60 -6.51 35.25
N SER A 173 -6.91 -7.18 36.35
CA SER A 173 -7.38 -8.56 36.38
C SER A 173 -8.35 -8.70 37.57
N ASP A 174 -9.48 -9.36 37.35
CA ASP A 174 -10.54 -9.50 38.38
C ASP A 174 -10.25 -10.62 39.39
N SER A 175 -9.35 -11.55 39.04
CA SER A 175 -9.14 -12.81 39.78
C SER A 175 -7.68 -13.25 39.93
N ASP A 176 -6.74 -12.62 39.24
CA ASP A 176 -5.32 -13.00 39.22
C ASP A 176 -4.43 -11.76 38.96
N THR A 177 -3.28 -11.96 38.34
CA THR A 177 -2.16 -11.02 38.28
C THR A 177 -2.31 -10.06 37.10
N ALA A 178 -2.62 -8.79 37.40
CA ALA A 178 -2.74 -7.72 36.39
C ALA A 178 -1.42 -7.32 35.71
N GLY A 179 -0.27 -7.71 36.27
CA GLY A 179 1.06 -7.49 35.70
C GLY A 179 2.13 -8.20 36.51
N PHE A 180 3.05 -8.90 35.83
CA PHE A 180 4.16 -9.63 36.42
C PHE A 180 5.47 -9.13 35.83
N PHE A 181 6.42 -8.76 36.70
CA PHE A 181 7.70 -8.16 36.31
C PHE A 181 8.84 -8.90 37.00
N TYR A 182 9.84 -9.31 36.23
CA TYR A 182 10.94 -10.13 36.71
C TYR A 182 12.24 -9.81 35.96
N SER A 183 13.36 -9.85 36.69
CA SER A 183 14.71 -9.79 36.14
C SER A 183 15.60 -10.76 36.91
N SER A 184 16.53 -11.42 36.23
CA SER A 184 17.45 -12.40 36.82
C SER A 184 18.82 -11.80 37.20
N SER A 185 19.09 -10.54 36.85
CA SER A 185 20.41 -9.90 37.01
C SER A 185 20.39 -8.38 37.21
N GLY A 186 19.20 -7.77 37.35
CA GLY A 186 19.02 -6.33 37.59
C GLY A 186 17.66 -6.05 38.22
N GLU A 187 17.18 -4.81 38.15
CA GLU A 187 15.87 -4.44 38.66
C GLU A 187 14.74 -5.16 37.92
N GLY A 188 13.87 -5.86 38.65
CA GLY A 188 12.60 -6.36 38.09
C GLY A 188 11.58 -5.23 37.87
N ILE A 189 11.59 -4.22 38.76
CA ILE A 189 10.82 -2.99 38.65
C ILE A 189 11.72 -1.83 39.11
N PHE A 190 11.83 -0.79 38.28
CA PHE A 190 12.37 0.52 38.66
C PHE A 190 11.22 1.53 38.68
N SER A 191 11.18 2.42 39.67
CA SER A 191 10.10 3.42 39.79
C SER A 191 10.59 4.68 40.50
N TYR A 192 10.19 5.84 39.98
CA TYR A 192 10.67 7.14 40.42
C TYR A 192 9.60 8.22 40.20
N SER A 193 9.58 9.25 41.05
CA SER A 193 8.70 10.40 40.91
C SER A 193 9.34 11.64 41.51
N ASN A 194 9.19 12.79 40.84
CA ASN A 194 9.76 14.07 41.26
C ASN A 194 8.91 14.82 42.29
N ASN A 195 7.62 14.49 42.44
CA ASN A 195 6.64 15.36 43.12
C ASN A 195 5.46 14.60 43.79
N ASN A 196 5.49 13.27 43.84
CA ASN A 196 4.45 12.43 44.43
C ASN A 196 5.02 11.02 44.73
N ASN A 197 4.17 10.08 45.14
CA ASN A 197 4.52 8.66 45.24
C ASN A 197 5.07 8.13 43.89
N GLY A 198 6.20 7.41 43.93
CA GLY A 198 6.71 6.64 42.78
C GLY A 198 6.08 5.26 42.64
N ILE A 199 5.65 4.67 43.77
CA ILE A 199 4.82 3.46 43.86
C ILE A 199 3.73 3.74 44.89
N PHE A 200 2.50 3.32 44.63
CA PHE A 200 1.43 3.26 45.61
C PHE A 200 0.76 1.89 45.51
N ALA A 201 0.63 1.20 46.65
CA ALA A 201 0.11 -0.16 46.71
C ALA A 201 -0.91 -0.30 47.85
N PHE A 202 -1.98 -1.04 47.60
CA PHE A 202 -3.06 -1.32 48.53
C PHE A 202 -3.53 -2.77 48.33
N GLY A 203 -4.06 -3.39 49.39
CA GLY A 203 -4.64 -4.72 49.32
C GLY A 203 -5.74 -4.89 50.36
N ALA A 204 -6.76 -5.69 50.01
CA ALA A 204 -7.83 -6.10 50.88
C ALA A 204 -8.31 -7.52 50.47
N PRO A 205 -8.63 -8.43 51.41
CA PRO A 205 -8.49 -8.27 52.87
C PRO A 205 -7.04 -8.38 53.36
N TYR A 206 -6.11 -8.84 52.52
CA TYR A 206 -4.69 -8.98 52.84
C TYR A 206 -3.91 -7.71 52.44
N ALA A 207 -2.92 -7.33 53.26
CA ALA A 207 -2.09 -6.16 52.98
C ALA A 207 -1.24 -6.35 51.72
N ALA A 208 -1.08 -5.29 50.92
CA ALA A 208 -0.02 -5.24 49.91
C ALA A 208 1.35 -5.19 50.61
N ALA A 209 2.26 -6.07 50.21
CA ALA A 209 3.58 -6.22 50.82
C ALA A 209 4.68 -6.14 49.78
N LEU A 210 5.75 -5.38 50.08
CA LEU A 210 6.97 -5.32 49.30
C LEU A 210 8.07 -6.07 50.05
N TYR A 211 8.32 -7.32 49.67
CA TYR A 211 9.36 -8.15 50.26
C TYR A 211 10.68 -7.99 49.50
N GLY A 212 11.64 -7.30 50.12
CA GLY A 212 13.04 -7.35 49.69
C GLY A 212 13.71 -8.60 50.28
N MET A 213 14.17 -9.51 49.42
CA MET A 213 14.94 -10.69 49.84
C MET A 213 16.33 -10.62 49.19
N TYR A 214 17.37 -10.50 50.01
CA TYR A 214 18.75 -10.68 49.59
C TYR A 214 19.06 -12.18 49.63
N MET A 215 19.71 -12.70 48.58
CA MET A 215 20.30 -14.04 48.53
C MET A 215 21.82 -13.94 48.47
#